data_AF-A0A2V8LFF4-F1
#
_entry.id   AF-A0A2V8LFF4-F1
#
_cell.length_a   1.000
_cell.length_b   1.000
_cell.length_c   1.000
_cell.angle_alpha   90.00
_cell.angle_beta   90.00
_cell.angle_gamma   90.00
#
_symmetry.space_group_name_H-M   'P 1'
#
loop_
_entity.id
_entity.type
_entity.pdbx_description
1 polymer ?
#
loop_
_entity_poly.entity_id
_entity_poly.type
_entity_poly.pdbx_seq_one_letter_code
_entity_poly.pdbx_strand_id
1 'polypeptide(L)'
;MDLVPGQPWEAAIRRAISDSSYFIVILSSRSVEKKGHVQKEIRHALDIADQYPEDKIFIIPVRIDECEPSFEGLRRLHRADLFPSYEEGIRDLLRVFTYESEEKQALVEVDVRKKAGMISKLTDRGFGFIQGHEQQIFFHHSEVEGVTFAELGVGDNVYFSIAESPKGQIALGVQRV
;
A
#
# COMPACT_ATOMS: atom_id res chain seq x y z
N MET A 1 3.69 17.50 -3.60
CA MET A 1 4.66 17.57 -2.49
C MET A 1 5.33 18.91 -2.59
N ASP A 2 5.16 19.76 -1.58
CA ASP A 2 5.71 21.11 -1.58
C ASP A 2 6.75 21.20 -0.45
N LEU A 3 8.03 21.17 -0.82
CA LEU A 3 9.13 21.33 0.14
C LEU A 3 9.42 22.82 0.33
N VAL A 4 9.58 23.25 1.58
CA VAL A 4 10.03 24.61 1.90
C VAL A 4 11.57 24.68 1.99
N PRO A 5 12.18 25.85 1.69
CA PRO A 5 13.62 26.01 1.83
C PRO A 5 14.11 25.64 3.24
N GLY A 6 15.14 24.79 3.32
CA GLY A 6 15.73 24.31 4.57
C GLY A 6 15.12 23.00 5.13
N GLN A 7 14.01 22.51 4.55
CA GLN A 7 13.45 21.22 4.96
C GLN A 7 14.38 20.06 4.51
N PRO A 8 14.64 19.06 5.38
CA PRO A 8 15.44 17.90 5.00
C PRO A 8 14.69 17.05 3.97
N TRP A 9 15.10 17.19 2.71
CA TRP A 9 14.48 16.55 1.56
C TRP A 9 14.37 15.02 1.69
N GLU A 10 15.40 14.34 2.24
CA GLU A 10 15.38 12.88 2.41
C GLU A 10 14.28 12.41 3.38
N ALA A 11 14.09 13.12 4.50
CA ALA A 11 13.07 12.77 5.49
C ALA A 11 11.66 13.03 4.94
N ALA A 12 11.51 14.12 4.18
CA ALA A 12 10.24 14.45 3.55
C ALA A 12 9.84 13.45 2.45
N ILE A 13 10.80 12.96 1.66
CA ILE A 13 10.56 11.91 0.67
C ILE A 13 10.17 10.60 1.34
N ARG A 14 10.91 10.16 2.36
CA ARG A 14 10.54 8.94 3.10
C ARG A 14 9.11 8.99 3.62
N ARG A 15 8.75 10.11 4.27
CA ARG A 15 7.38 10.33 4.75
C ARG A 15 6.37 10.29 3.61
N ALA A 16 6.62 10.98 2.50
CA ALA A 16 5.71 10.97 1.36
C ALA A 16 5.52 9.57 0.76
N ILE A 17 6.57 8.73 0.74
CA ILE A 17 6.47 7.34 0.31
C ILE A 17 5.54 6.57 1.26
N SER A 18 5.76 6.67 2.57
CA SER A 18 4.96 5.99 3.58
C SER A 18 3.49 6.42 3.59
N ASP A 19 3.22 7.71 3.35
CA ASP A 19 1.87 8.28 3.41
C ASP A 19 1.08 8.08 2.08
N SER A 20 1.72 7.58 1.02
CA SER A 20 1.10 7.41 -0.30
C SER A 20 0.37 6.08 -0.45
N SER A 21 -0.68 6.03 -1.28
CA SER A 21 -1.35 4.77 -1.64
C SER A 21 -0.57 3.96 -2.68
N TYR A 22 0.17 4.63 -3.55
CA TYR A 22 0.97 4.03 -4.60
C TYR A 22 2.33 4.72 -4.70
N PHE A 23 3.34 3.96 -5.10
CA PHE A 23 4.67 4.44 -5.44
C PHE A 23 5.03 4.04 -6.87
N ILE A 24 4.97 5.00 -7.79
CA ILE A 24 5.29 4.79 -9.21
C ILE A 24 6.80 4.95 -9.41
N VAL A 25 7.47 3.90 -9.84
CA VAL A 25 8.91 3.89 -10.12
C VAL A 25 9.15 4.07 -11.60
N ILE A 26 9.60 5.25 -12.01
CA ILE A 26 9.92 5.53 -13.42
C ILE A 26 11.36 5.07 -13.72
N LEU A 27 11.47 4.12 -14.65
CA LEU A 27 12.70 3.47 -15.04
C LEU A 27 13.07 3.81 -16.48
N SER A 28 14.35 4.03 -16.70
CA SER A 28 14.97 4.19 -18.01
C SER A 28 16.33 3.50 -18.00
N SER A 29 16.85 3.18 -19.18
CA SER A 29 18.21 2.70 -19.43
C SER A 29 19.26 3.50 -18.66
N ARG A 30 19.07 4.82 -18.56
CA ARG A 30 19.96 5.73 -17.81
C ARG A 30 19.73 5.74 -16.31
N SER A 31 18.49 5.53 -15.83
CA SER A 31 18.20 5.59 -14.39
C SER A 31 18.53 4.29 -13.68
N VAL A 32 18.42 3.14 -14.35
CA VAL A 32 18.77 1.82 -13.78
C VAL A 32 20.28 1.68 -13.49
N GLU A 33 21.12 2.36 -14.27
CA GLU A 33 22.58 2.35 -14.07
C GLU A 33 23.07 3.32 -12.98
N LYS A 34 22.24 4.29 -12.58
CA LYS A 34 22.65 5.32 -11.61
C LYS A 34 22.74 4.75 -10.19
N LYS A 35 23.91 4.92 -9.58
CA LYS A 35 24.10 4.76 -8.13
C LYS A 35 23.79 6.09 -7.44
N GLY A 36 23.08 6.06 -6.31
CA GLY A 36 22.77 7.27 -5.55
C GLY A 36 21.46 7.22 -4.79
N HIS A 37 20.92 8.40 -4.46
CA HIS A 37 19.76 8.54 -3.57
C HIS A 37 18.47 7.88 -4.09
N VAL A 38 18.22 7.89 -5.41
CA VAL A 38 17.08 7.20 -6.03
C VAL A 38 17.03 5.71 -5.64
N GLN A 39 18.20 5.07 -5.53
CA GLN A 39 18.30 3.65 -5.13
C GLN A 39 17.96 3.45 -3.64
N LYS A 40 18.15 4.47 -2.79
CA LYS A 40 17.74 4.42 -1.37
C LYS A 40 16.22 4.54 -1.25
N GLU A 41 15.60 5.40 -2.05
CA GLU A 41 14.15 5.59 -2.08
C GLU A 41 13.43 4.34 -2.59
N ILE A 42 13.91 3.74 -3.69
CA ILE A 42 13.36 2.48 -4.23
C ILE A 42 13.45 1.36 -3.18
N ARG A 43 14.59 1.22 -2.50
CA ARG A 43 14.74 0.21 -1.44
C ARG A 43 13.76 0.44 -0.30
N HIS A 44 13.62 1.69 0.15
CA HIS A 44 12.65 2.03 1.20
C HIS A 44 11.21 1.73 0.79
N ALA A 45 10.84 2.03 -0.45
CA ALA A 45 9.52 1.68 -0.98
C ALA A 45 9.31 0.15 -1.02
N LEU A 46 10.32 -0.62 -1.45
CA LEU A 46 10.28 -2.10 -1.42
C LEU A 46 10.09 -2.62 0.02
N ASP A 47 10.82 -2.07 0.99
CA ASP A 47 10.67 -2.43 2.41
C ASP A 47 9.26 -2.13 2.94
N ILE A 48 8.59 -1.09 2.42
CA ILE A 48 7.19 -0.78 2.74
C ILE A 48 6.25 -1.75 2.01
N ALA A 49 6.51 -2.07 0.74
CA ALA A 49 5.72 -3.01 -0.05
C ALA A 49 5.65 -4.39 0.62
N ASP A 50 6.78 -4.86 1.17
CA ASP A 50 6.88 -6.15 1.87
C ASP A 50 6.05 -6.22 3.17
N GLN A 51 5.53 -5.08 3.65
CA GLN A 51 4.64 -5.02 4.82
C GLN A 51 3.18 -5.18 4.44
N TYR A 52 2.84 -4.97 3.16
CA TYR A 52 1.50 -5.16 2.63
C TYR A 52 1.22 -6.65 2.32
N PRO A 53 -0.07 -7.05 2.30
CA PRO A 53 -0.47 -8.33 1.72
C PRO A 53 0.03 -8.46 0.27
N GLU A 54 0.38 -9.68 -0.14
CA GLU A 54 0.94 -9.99 -1.48
C GLU A 54 0.08 -9.50 -2.66
N ASP A 55 -1.23 -9.36 -2.45
CA ASP A 55 -2.24 -8.90 -3.40
C ASP A 55 -2.34 -7.37 -3.52
N LYS A 56 -1.79 -6.62 -2.56
CA LYS A 56 -1.85 -5.15 -2.58
C LYS A 56 -0.82 -4.56 -3.54
N ILE A 57 -1.32 -3.79 -4.51
CA ILE A 57 -0.49 -3.04 -5.46
C ILE A 57 -0.03 -1.74 -4.79
N PHE A 58 1.18 -1.74 -4.20
CA PHE A 58 1.81 -0.50 -3.71
C PHE A 58 2.83 0.05 -4.70
N ILE A 59 3.72 -0.79 -5.23
CA ILE A 59 4.77 -0.35 -6.17
C ILE A 59 4.32 -0.63 -7.60
N ILE A 60 4.46 0.36 -8.47
CA ILE A 60 4.16 0.25 -9.89
C ILE A 60 5.42 0.60 -10.70
N PRO A 61 6.16 -0.40 -11.21
CA PRO A 61 7.28 -0.15 -12.11
C PRO A 61 6.77 0.33 -13.47
N VAL A 62 7.30 1.46 -13.94
CA VAL A 62 6.95 2.06 -15.23
C VAL A 62 8.23 2.31 -16.00
N ARG A 63 8.38 1.70 -17.18
CA ARG A 63 9.55 1.90 -18.04
C ARG A 63 9.23 2.90 -19.15
N ILE A 64 10.15 3.82 -19.43
CA ILE A 64 10.03 4.80 -20.53
C ILE A 64 10.86 4.44 -21.77
N ASP A 65 11.80 3.51 -21.62
CA ASP A 65 12.57 2.89 -22.69
C ASP A 65 12.91 1.44 -22.30
N GLU A 66 13.52 0.70 -23.22
CA GLU A 66 13.90 -0.69 -22.99
C GLU A 66 15.03 -0.79 -21.95
N CYS A 67 14.67 -1.21 -20.73
CA CYS A 67 15.61 -1.42 -19.64
C CYS A 67 15.16 -2.54 -18.70
N GLU A 68 16.11 -3.11 -17.95
CA GLU A 68 15.83 -4.09 -16.90
C GLU A 68 16.03 -3.45 -15.52
N PRO A 69 15.06 -3.55 -14.58
CA PRO A 69 15.22 -3.00 -13.24
C PRO A 69 16.45 -3.57 -12.52
N SER A 70 17.14 -2.76 -11.73
CA SER A 70 18.35 -3.19 -10.99
C SER A 70 18.04 -3.97 -9.71
N PHE A 71 16.83 -3.81 -9.15
CA PHE A 71 16.39 -4.52 -7.95
C PHE A 71 15.57 -5.76 -8.31
N GLU A 72 15.89 -6.89 -7.69
CA GLU A 72 15.14 -8.13 -7.88
C GLU A 72 13.66 -7.97 -7.50
N GLY A 73 13.37 -7.24 -6.42
CA GLY A 73 11.98 -6.92 -6.03
C GLY A 73 11.18 -6.25 -7.15
N LEU A 74 11.79 -5.31 -7.89
CA LEU A 74 11.13 -4.69 -9.05
C LEU A 74 11.01 -5.63 -10.25
N ARG A 75 11.94 -6.58 -10.45
CA ARG A 75 11.89 -7.55 -11.55
C ARG A 75 10.75 -8.56 -11.38
N ARG A 76 10.39 -8.88 -10.14
CA ARG A 76 9.28 -9.79 -9.83
C ARG A 76 7.91 -9.16 -10.06
N LEU A 77 7.82 -7.83 -10.10
CA LEU A 77 6.57 -7.12 -10.30
C LEU A 77 6.24 -7.00 -11.78
N HIS A 78 4.94 -7.07 -12.09
CA HIS A 78 4.47 -6.67 -13.41
C HIS A 78 4.71 -5.17 -13.63
N ARG A 79 5.01 -4.78 -14.87
CA ARG A 79 5.46 -3.43 -15.23
C ARG A 79 4.60 -2.86 -16.34
N ALA A 80 4.42 -1.54 -16.32
CA ALA A 80 3.86 -0.82 -17.45
C ALA A 80 4.98 -0.25 -18.32
N ASP A 81 4.83 -0.33 -19.64
CA ASP A 81 5.79 0.22 -20.60
C ASP A 81 5.13 1.41 -21.31
N LEU A 82 5.71 2.61 -21.20
CA LEU A 82 5.27 3.80 -21.93
C LEU A 82 5.85 3.88 -23.36
N PHE A 83 6.36 2.76 -23.85
CA PHE A 83 6.97 2.59 -25.17
C PHE A 83 6.55 1.22 -25.73
N PRO A 84 6.45 1.06 -27.06
CA PRO A 84 6.66 2.10 -28.08
C PRO A 84 5.54 3.14 -28.15
N SER A 85 4.38 2.86 -27.55
CA SER A 85 3.22 3.77 -27.52
C SER A 85 2.99 4.31 -26.11
N TYR A 86 3.14 5.63 -25.96
CA TYR A 86 2.86 6.31 -24.70
C TYR A 86 1.38 6.19 -24.30
N GLU A 87 0.47 6.29 -25.26
CA GLU A 87 -0.98 6.23 -25.01
C GLU A 87 -1.42 4.84 -24.52
N GLU A 88 -0.86 3.77 -25.10
CA GLU A 88 -1.14 2.40 -24.65
C GLU A 88 -0.55 2.14 -23.26
N GLY A 89 0.69 2.57 -23.02
CA GLY A 89 1.33 2.42 -21.72
C GLY A 89 0.59 3.16 -20.60
N ILE A 90 0.09 4.38 -20.86
CA ILE A 90 -0.75 5.10 -19.90
C ILE A 90 -2.07 4.36 -19.67
N ARG A 91 -2.68 3.79 -20.71
CA ARG A 91 -3.91 2.99 -20.54
C ARG A 91 -3.67 1.78 -19.65
N ASP A 92 -2.54 1.09 -19.83
CA ASP A 92 -2.16 -0.05 -19.00
C ASP A 92 -1.87 0.38 -17.55
N LEU A 93 -1.18 1.50 -17.34
CA LEU A 93 -0.96 2.07 -16.01
C LEU A 93 -2.29 2.42 -15.30
N LEU A 94 -3.24 3.00 -16.03
CA LEU A 94 -4.55 3.38 -15.47
C LEU A 94 -5.39 2.16 -15.04
N ARG A 95 -5.11 0.95 -15.55
CA ARG A 95 -5.81 -0.28 -15.13
C ARG A 95 -5.56 -0.63 -13.67
N VAL A 96 -4.47 -0.15 -13.06
CA VAL A 96 -4.22 -0.36 -11.63
C VAL A 96 -5.36 0.21 -10.79
N PHE A 97 -5.85 1.39 -11.15
CA PHE A 97 -6.93 2.05 -10.43
C PHE A 97 -8.28 1.38 -10.66
N THR A 98 -8.51 0.78 -11.84
CA THR A 98 -9.75 0.06 -12.12
C THR A 98 -9.79 -1.31 -11.45
N TYR A 99 -8.64 -2.00 -11.39
CA TYR A 99 -8.50 -3.31 -10.75
C TYR A 99 -8.85 -3.25 -9.26
N GLU A 100 -8.30 -2.27 -8.52
CA GLU A 100 -8.64 -2.12 -7.10
C GLU A 100 -10.12 -1.85 -6.86
N SER A 101 -10.77 -1.07 -7.74
CA SER A 101 -12.21 -0.80 -7.61
C SER A 101 -13.08 -2.04 -7.87
N GLU A 102 -12.65 -2.94 -8.75
CA GLU A 102 -13.35 -4.20 -9.03
C GLU A 102 -13.10 -5.25 -7.93
N GLU A 103 -11.88 -5.33 -7.39
CA GLU A 103 -11.54 -6.24 -6.29
C GLU A 103 -12.25 -5.85 -4.98
N LYS A 104 -12.30 -4.54 -4.66
CA LYS A 104 -13.11 -4.02 -3.55
C LYS A 104 -14.61 -4.30 -3.72
N GLN A 105 -15.11 -4.42 -4.95
CA GLN A 105 -16.49 -4.82 -5.23
C GLN A 105 -16.71 -6.33 -5.18
N ALA A 106 -15.69 -7.14 -5.49
CA ALA A 106 -15.76 -8.59 -5.39
C ALA A 106 -15.70 -9.09 -3.93
N LEU A 107 -15.04 -8.34 -3.04
CA LEU A 107 -15.01 -8.57 -1.59
C LEU A 107 -16.38 -8.35 -0.89
N VAL A 108 -17.45 -7.98 -1.63
CA VAL A 108 -18.76 -7.54 -1.11
C VAL A 108 -19.68 -8.66 -0.57
N GLU A 109 -19.19 -9.89 -0.37
CA GLU A 109 -19.78 -10.76 0.70
C GLU A 109 -19.36 -10.23 2.09
N VAL A 110 -19.72 -8.97 2.36
CA VAL A 110 -19.46 -8.23 3.58
C VAL A 110 -20.67 -8.39 4.49
N ASP A 111 -20.46 -8.83 5.73
CA ASP A 111 -21.44 -8.61 6.79
C ASP A 111 -21.40 -7.11 7.11
N VAL A 112 -22.28 -6.35 6.44
CA VAL A 112 -22.33 -4.88 6.50
C VAL A 112 -22.70 -4.36 7.89
N ARG A 113 -23.09 -5.25 8.82
CA ARG A 113 -23.37 -4.88 10.20
C ARG A 113 -22.08 -4.42 10.88
N LYS A 114 -22.06 -3.15 11.31
CA LYS A 114 -21.01 -2.64 12.19
C LYS A 114 -20.99 -3.47 13.48
N LYS A 115 -19.82 -4.03 13.78
CA LYS A 115 -19.52 -4.75 15.02
C LYS A 115 -18.60 -3.90 15.88
N ALA A 116 -18.66 -4.12 17.19
CA ALA A 116 -17.72 -3.54 18.13
C ALA A 116 -16.69 -4.60 18.52
N GLY A 117 -15.45 -4.16 18.76
CA GLY A 117 -14.39 -5.03 19.25
C GLY A 117 -13.25 -4.23 19.86
N MET A 118 -12.26 -4.94 20.38
CA MET A 118 -11.08 -4.34 21.03
C MET A 118 -9.82 -4.73 20.27
N ILE A 119 -8.93 -3.77 20.01
CA ILE A 119 -7.64 -4.05 19.40
C ILE A 119 -6.80 -4.90 20.35
N SER A 120 -6.45 -6.12 19.94
CA SER A 120 -5.63 -7.05 20.73
C SER A 120 -4.15 -6.99 20.39
N LYS A 121 -3.81 -6.52 19.18
CA LYS A 121 -2.42 -6.38 18.72
C LYS A 121 -2.30 -5.32 17.63
N LEU A 122 -1.21 -4.56 17.68
CA LEU A 122 -0.74 -3.67 16.60
C LEU A 122 0.70 -4.05 16.26
N THR A 123 1.06 -3.92 15.00
CA THR A 123 2.42 -4.18 14.51
C THR A 123 3.06 -2.91 13.95
N ASP A 124 4.38 -2.87 13.92
CA ASP A 124 5.16 -1.84 13.26
C ASP A 124 5.01 -1.86 11.72
N ARG A 125 4.43 -2.93 11.18
CA ARG A 125 4.16 -3.14 9.75
C ARG A 125 2.81 -2.58 9.27
N GLY A 126 2.14 -1.76 10.07
CA GLY A 126 0.89 -1.10 9.65
C GLY A 126 -0.34 -2.02 9.59
N PHE A 127 -0.38 -3.06 10.41
CA PHE A 127 -1.59 -3.89 10.58
C PHE A 127 -1.80 -4.31 12.03
N GLY A 128 -3.04 -4.70 12.35
CA GLY A 128 -3.43 -5.12 13.68
C GLY A 128 -4.48 -6.23 13.69
N PHE A 129 -4.85 -6.63 14.90
CA PHE A 129 -5.87 -7.64 15.15
C PHE A 129 -6.89 -7.12 16.16
N ILE A 130 -8.15 -7.42 15.90
CA ILE A 130 -9.29 -7.13 16.79
C ILE A 130 -9.72 -8.46 17.43
N GLN A 131 -9.98 -8.44 18.74
CA GLN A 131 -10.49 -9.58 19.49
C GLN A 131 -11.93 -9.89 19.02
N GLY A 132 -12.11 -11.00 18.31
CA GLY A 132 -13.42 -11.56 18.00
C GLY A 132 -13.88 -12.62 19.02
N HIS A 133 -15.09 -13.14 18.83
CA HIS A 133 -15.70 -14.14 19.73
C HIS A 133 -15.06 -15.53 19.60
N GLU A 134 -14.68 -15.93 18.39
CA GLU A 134 -14.11 -17.26 18.11
C GLU A 134 -12.69 -17.18 17.52
N GLN A 135 -12.38 -16.09 16.81
CA GLN A 135 -11.08 -15.87 16.18
C GLN A 135 -10.69 -14.39 16.18
N GLN A 136 -9.40 -14.11 16.02
CA GLN A 136 -8.91 -12.75 15.81
C GLN A 136 -9.25 -12.29 14.40
N ILE A 137 -9.66 -11.03 14.29
CA ILE A 137 -10.05 -10.42 13.01
C ILE A 137 -8.92 -9.49 12.59
N PHE A 138 -8.38 -9.69 11.40
CA PHE A 138 -7.27 -8.88 10.89
C PHE A 138 -7.78 -7.52 10.38
N PHE A 139 -7.02 -6.45 10.58
CA PHE A 139 -7.24 -5.20 9.85
C PHE A 139 -5.91 -4.56 9.46
N HIS A 140 -5.94 -3.86 8.34
CA HIS A 140 -4.78 -3.16 7.79
C HIS A 140 -4.91 -1.64 8.03
N HIS A 141 -3.82 -0.89 8.09
CA HIS A 141 -3.86 0.55 8.37
C HIS A 141 -4.70 1.35 7.35
N SER A 142 -4.84 0.83 6.12
CA SER A 142 -5.70 1.44 5.09
C SER A 142 -7.19 1.40 5.43
N GLU A 143 -7.58 0.48 6.30
CA GLU A 143 -8.97 0.35 6.76
C GLU A 143 -9.26 1.22 7.96
N VAL A 144 -8.26 1.94 8.51
CA VAL A 144 -8.46 2.84 9.64
C VAL A 144 -9.03 4.15 9.15
N GLU A 145 -10.16 4.56 9.72
CA GLU A 145 -10.86 5.78 9.38
C GLU A 145 -10.98 6.71 10.59
N GLY A 146 -10.97 8.02 10.35
CA GLY A 146 -11.17 9.04 11.38
C GLY A 146 -9.94 9.34 12.25
N VAL A 147 -8.99 8.40 12.37
CA VAL A 147 -7.68 8.58 13.02
C VAL A 147 -6.59 7.94 12.17
N THR A 148 -5.33 8.26 12.44
CA THR A 148 -4.19 7.54 11.85
C THR A 148 -3.91 6.24 12.61
N PHE A 149 -3.32 5.24 11.95
CA PHE A 149 -2.94 3.98 12.60
C PHE A 149 -1.97 4.17 13.78
N ALA A 150 -1.10 5.19 13.71
CA ALA A 150 -0.16 5.52 14.79
C ALA A 150 -0.85 6.05 16.05
N GLU A 151 -2.09 6.52 15.96
CA GLU A 151 -2.88 7.01 17.09
C GLU A 151 -3.66 5.89 17.80
N LEU A 152 -3.71 4.68 17.24
CA LEU A 152 -4.38 3.54 17.83
C LEU A 152 -3.51 2.89 18.92
N GLY A 153 -4.16 2.41 19.98
CA GLY A 153 -3.56 1.63 21.05
C GLY A 153 -4.11 0.21 21.14
N VAL A 154 -3.28 -0.73 21.63
CA VAL A 154 -3.78 -2.02 22.10
C VAL A 154 -4.72 -1.76 23.29
N GLY A 155 -5.93 -2.32 23.24
CA GLY A 155 -7.00 -2.04 24.19
C GLY A 155 -8.04 -1.02 23.72
N ASP A 156 -7.81 -0.32 22.60
CA ASP A 156 -8.79 0.61 22.04
C ASP A 156 -10.04 -0.14 21.57
N ASN A 157 -11.21 0.42 21.87
CA ASN A 157 -12.47 -0.05 21.31
C ASN A 157 -12.65 0.54 19.91
N VAL A 158 -13.11 -0.30 18.99
CA VAL A 158 -13.31 0.07 17.58
C VAL A 158 -14.64 -0.46 17.05
N TYR A 159 -15.21 0.27 16.10
CA TYR A 159 -16.27 -0.19 15.21
C TYR A 159 -15.70 -0.59 13.86
N PHE A 160 -16.22 -1.66 13.27
CA PHE A 160 -15.78 -2.17 11.96
C PHE A 160 -16.84 -3.07 11.32
N SER A 161 -16.72 -3.35 10.03
CA SER A 161 -17.49 -4.38 9.32
C SER A 161 -16.60 -5.57 8.97
N ILE A 162 -17.17 -6.77 8.82
CA ILE A 162 -16.39 -7.99 8.50
C ILE A 162 -16.59 -8.36 7.03
N ALA A 163 -15.48 -8.64 6.34
CA ALA A 163 -15.47 -9.33 5.05
C ALA A 163 -14.70 -10.66 5.15
N GLU A 164 -15.03 -11.59 4.25
CA GLU A 164 -14.28 -12.83 4.07
C GLU A 164 -13.18 -12.65 3.02
N SER A 165 -12.02 -13.24 3.28
CA SER A 165 -10.91 -13.31 2.33
C SER A 165 -10.33 -14.72 2.30
N PRO A 166 -9.54 -15.09 1.28
CA PRO A 166 -8.85 -16.39 1.25
C PRO A 166 -7.94 -16.63 2.47
N LYS A 167 -7.55 -15.58 3.20
CA LYS A 167 -6.66 -15.61 4.37
C LYS A 167 -7.42 -15.50 5.70
N GLY A 168 -8.75 -15.53 5.68
CA GLY A 168 -9.63 -15.40 6.85
C GLY A 168 -10.35 -14.05 6.92
N GLN A 169 -10.99 -13.78 8.06
CA GLN A 169 -11.81 -12.59 8.25
C GLN A 169 -10.99 -11.31 8.34
N ILE A 170 -11.38 -10.31 7.55
CA ILE A 170 -10.82 -8.97 7.54
C ILE A 170 -11.84 -7.95 8.05
N ALA A 171 -11.39 -7.01 8.86
CA ALA A 171 -12.15 -5.87 9.33
C ALA A 171 -11.91 -4.66 8.42
N LEU A 172 -13.00 -4.09 7.93
CA LEU A 172 -13.05 -2.92 7.05
C LEU A 172 -13.62 -1.72 7.80
N GLY A 173 -13.18 -0.51 7.43
CA GLY A 173 -13.70 0.74 7.99
C GLY A 173 -13.58 0.83 9.52
N VAL A 174 -12.40 0.48 10.04
CA VAL A 174 -12.07 0.46 11.47
C VAL A 174 -12.04 1.89 12.02
N GLN A 175 -12.99 2.21 12.90
CA GLN A 175 -13.15 3.50 13.53
C GLN A 175 -12.99 3.36 15.04
N ARG A 176 -12.10 4.14 15.66
CA ARG A 176 -12.00 4.19 17.13
C ARG A 176 -13.28 4.80 17.72
N VAL A 177 -13.77 4.19 18.80
CA VAL A 177 -14.94 4.67 19.58
C VAL A 177 -14.59 5.95 20.34
#